data_AF-G9NYI9-F1
#
_entry.id   AF-G9NYI9-F1
#
_cell.length_a   1.000
_cell.length_b   1.000
_cell.length_c   1.000
_cell.angle_alpha   90.00
_cell.angle_beta   90.00
_cell.angle_gamma   90.00
#
_symmetry.space_group_name_H-M   'P 1'
#
loop_
_entity.id
_entity.type
_entity.pdbx_description
1 polymer ?
#
loop_
_entity_poly.entity_id
_entity_poly.type
_entity_poly.pdbx_seq_one_letter_code
_entity_poly.pdbx_strand_id
1 'polypeptide(L)'
;MSDSDDEPITLSAHALAALKSFEAEKDEHQAKFQRLKDEAESNALLSIDAFSEDWNESQFWYSEDTANKLATELLRDATSDMTIGVVSAPSVFVALKNMLRDRSDDEKPKLVLLEHDNRFGVFSEFYFYDFQQPVKLPGHLKGSIDRVICDPPFLSEDCQTKAALTVRWLLKPKNADTLPRLIVCTGERMEDLILKLYKALGIKTAAFEPKHTRGLSNEFYCYANFECPNWNWR
;
A
#
# COMPACT_ATOMS: atom_id res chain seq x y z
N MET A 1 -60.72 25.54 19.25
CA MET A 1 -61.06 24.22 19.81
C MET A 1 -60.88 23.22 18.67
N SER A 2 -59.85 22.38 18.56
CA SER A 2 -58.67 22.05 19.37
C SER A 2 -57.63 21.49 18.38
N ASP A 3 -56.40 22.01 18.41
CA ASP A 3 -55.19 21.27 18.80
C ASP A 3 -55.23 19.76 18.55
N SER A 4 -54.36 19.29 17.64
CA SER A 4 -53.44 18.16 17.85
C SER A 4 -52.88 17.66 16.51
N ASP A 5 -51.88 18.33 15.96
CA ASP A 5 -51.00 17.73 14.93
C ASP A 5 -49.52 18.01 15.23
N ASP A 6 -49.20 18.15 16.52
CA ASP A 6 -47.84 18.14 17.07
C ASP A 6 -47.51 16.74 17.61
N GLU A 7 -47.73 15.68 16.83
CA GLU A 7 -47.06 14.41 17.15
C GLU A 7 -45.56 14.58 16.86
N PRO A 8 -44.67 14.47 17.86
CA PRO A 8 -43.25 14.59 17.64
C PRO A 8 -42.81 13.48 16.68
N ILE A 9 -42.21 13.88 15.54
CA ILE A 9 -41.62 12.95 14.58
C ILE A 9 -40.55 12.14 15.34
N THR A 10 -40.85 10.87 15.63
CA THR A 10 -39.96 9.96 16.36
C THR A 10 -39.52 8.83 15.45
N LEU A 11 -38.27 8.39 15.61
CA LEU A 11 -37.73 7.27 14.85
C LEU A 11 -38.51 5.99 15.20
N SER A 12 -38.81 5.17 14.18
CA SER A 12 -39.41 3.86 14.41
C SER A 12 -38.49 2.99 15.28
N ALA A 13 -39.05 2.03 16.01
CA ALA A 13 -38.25 1.11 16.85
C ALA A 13 -37.15 0.40 16.05
N HIS A 14 -37.41 0.09 14.77
CA HIS A 14 -36.42 -0.49 13.87
C HIS A 14 -35.31 0.49 13.50
N ALA A 15 -35.64 1.75 13.20
CA ALA A 15 -34.65 2.79 12.92
C ALA A 15 -33.78 3.11 14.14
N LEU A 16 -34.35 3.11 15.36
CA LEU A 16 -33.59 3.26 16.60
C LEU A 16 -32.63 2.10 16.86
N ALA A 17 -33.06 0.85 16.59
CA ALA A 17 -32.19 -0.32 16.73
C ALA A 17 -31.03 -0.30 15.72
N ALA A 18 -31.32 0.08 14.46
CA ALA A 18 -30.30 0.25 13.43
C ALA A 18 -29.29 1.36 13.80
N LEU A 19 -29.78 2.50 14.30
CA LEU A 19 -28.91 3.60 14.75
C LEU A 19 -27.99 3.16 15.90
N LYS A 20 -28.51 2.45 16.91
CA LYS A 20 -27.70 1.93 18.02
C LYS A 20 -26.64 0.92 17.55
N SER A 21 -26.97 0.04 16.60
CA SER A 21 -26.00 -0.88 15.99
C SER A 21 -24.89 -0.10 15.29
N PHE A 22 -25.26 0.90 14.49
CA PHE A 22 -24.32 1.74 13.77
C PHE A 22 -23.41 2.55 14.71
N GLU A 23 -23.95 3.09 15.80
CA GLU A 23 -23.17 3.79 16.83
C GLU A 23 -22.19 2.85 17.52
N ALA A 24 -22.62 1.64 17.90
CA ALA A 24 -21.75 0.64 18.52
C ALA A 24 -20.62 0.17 17.59
N GLU A 25 -20.92 -0.05 16.30
CA GLU A 25 -19.92 -0.38 15.28
C GLU A 25 -18.91 0.76 15.10
N LYS A 26 -19.39 2.01 15.10
CA LYS A 26 -18.53 3.20 15.01
C LYS A 26 -17.61 3.33 16.22
N ASP A 27 -18.12 3.12 17.43
CA ASP A 27 -17.33 3.17 18.67
C ASP A 27 -16.27 2.06 18.71
N GLU A 28 -16.63 0.84 18.29
CA GLU A 28 -15.67 -0.28 18.19
C GLU A 28 -14.57 0.02 17.16
N HIS A 29 -14.94 0.57 16.00
CA HIS A 29 -13.98 0.96 14.98
C HIS A 29 -13.05 2.08 15.47
N GLN A 30 -13.57 3.10 16.14
CA GLN A 30 -12.77 4.16 16.75
C GLN A 30 -11.81 3.62 17.81
N ALA A 31 -12.27 2.71 18.66
CA ALA A 31 -11.41 2.09 19.68
C ALA A 31 -10.28 1.26 19.06
N LYS A 32 -10.57 0.48 18.01
CA LYS A 32 -9.53 -0.27 17.26
C LYS A 32 -8.53 0.66 16.58
N PHE A 33 -9.03 1.70 15.92
CA PHE A 33 -8.18 2.69 15.26
C PHE A 33 -7.27 3.41 16.26
N GLN A 34 -7.79 3.80 17.42
CA GLN A 34 -6.99 4.44 18.46
C GLN A 34 -5.90 3.51 18.99
N ARG A 35 -6.19 2.23 19.21
CA ARG A 35 -5.18 1.24 19.62
C ARG A 35 -4.07 1.08 18.59
N LEU A 36 -4.44 0.91 17.31
CA LEU A 36 -3.46 0.82 16.22
C LEU A 36 -2.63 2.10 16.09
N LYS A 37 -3.24 3.26 16.34
CA LYS A 37 -2.55 4.55 16.34
C LYS A 37 -1.56 4.66 17.50
N ASP A 38 -1.97 4.29 18.71
CA ASP A 38 -1.08 4.30 19.88
C ASP A 38 0.11 3.35 19.67
N GLU A 39 -0.13 2.17 19.06
CA GLU A 39 0.93 1.23 18.68
C GLU A 39 1.85 1.80 17.58
N ALA A 40 1.28 2.47 16.57
CA ALA A 40 2.03 3.11 15.48
C ALA A 40 2.87 4.32 15.93
N GLU A 41 2.38 5.08 16.90
CA GLU A 41 3.07 6.22 17.52
C GLU A 41 4.04 5.80 18.60
N SER A 42 3.83 4.63 19.23
CA SER A 42 4.83 4.03 20.08
C SER A 42 6.06 3.71 19.23
N ASN A 43 7.25 4.05 19.73
CA ASN A 43 8.51 3.69 19.05
C ASN A 43 8.80 2.17 19.13
N ALA A 44 7.76 1.34 19.25
CA ALA A 44 7.83 -0.10 19.26
C ALA A 44 8.02 -0.66 17.84
N LEU A 45 8.26 -1.97 17.77
CA LEU A 45 8.40 -2.67 16.50
C LEU A 45 7.00 -2.97 15.95
N LEU A 46 6.70 -2.48 14.75
CA LEU A 46 5.41 -2.67 14.11
C LEU A 46 5.33 -4.08 13.52
N SER A 47 4.18 -4.73 13.66
CA SER A 47 3.87 -5.97 12.94
C SER A 47 2.73 -5.75 11.96
N ILE A 48 2.88 -6.27 10.74
CA ILE A 48 1.79 -6.27 9.75
C ILE A 48 0.60 -7.11 10.23
N ASP A 49 0.81 -8.06 11.14
CA ASP A 49 -0.25 -8.91 11.71
C ASP A 49 -1.25 -8.11 12.56
N ALA A 50 -0.90 -6.89 12.98
CA ALA A 50 -1.84 -5.96 13.61
C ALA A 50 -2.98 -5.57 12.66
N PHE A 51 -2.76 -5.71 11.35
CA PHE A 51 -3.75 -5.50 10.28
C PHE A 51 -4.18 -6.87 9.74
N SER A 52 -5.39 -7.32 10.08
CA SER A 52 -5.88 -8.63 9.64
C SER A 52 -6.15 -8.68 8.13
N GLU A 53 -5.65 -9.68 7.42
CA GLU A 53 -5.93 -9.89 5.98
C GLU A 53 -7.44 -9.98 5.70
N ASP A 54 -7.92 -9.27 4.68
CA ASP A 54 -9.22 -9.45 4.06
C ASP A 54 -9.09 -10.06 2.66
N TRP A 55 -9.59 -11.29 2.51
CA TRP A 55 -9.52 -12.06 1.27
C TRP A 55 -10.43 -11.48 0.17
N ASN A 56 -11.52 -10.78 0.55
CA ASN A 56 -12.38 -10.12 -0.44
C ASN A 56 -11.67 -8.95 -1.11
N GLU A 57 -10.76 -8.30 -0.37
CA GLU A 57 -9.90 -7.22 -0.85
C GLU A 57 -8.58 -7.75 -1.45
N SER A 58 -8.44 -9.08 -1.57
CA SER A 58 -7.22 -9.76 -2.05
C SER A 58 -5.95 -9.37 -1.28
N GLN A 59 -6.08 -9.21 0.03
CA GLN A 59 -4.95 -8.91 0.91
C GLN A 59 -4.19 -10.18 1.30
N PHE A 60 -2.93 -10.27 0.89
CA PHE A 60 -2.02 -11.34 1.28
C PHE A 60 -0.70 -10.73 1.75
N TRP A 61 -0.33 -10.96 3.00
CA TRP A 61 0.87 -10.33 3.55
C TRP A 61 2.14 -11.09 3.17
N TYR A 62 3.16 -10.35 2.73
CA TYR A 62 4.49 -10.91 2.54
C TYR A 62 5.02 -11.49 3.85
N SER A 63 5.82 -12.55 3.73
CA SER A 63 6.65 -13.00 4.84
C SER A 63 7.61 -11.90 5.26
N GLU A 64 8.00 -11.90 6.54
CA GLU A 64 8.95 -10.93 7.08
C GLU A 64 10.25 -10.86 6.25
N ASP A 65 10.80 -12.01 5.87
CA ASP A 65 12.00 -12.10 5.01
C ASP A 65 11.80 -11.43 3.63
N THR A 66 10.64 -11.64 3.00
CA THR A 66 10.31 -11.04 1.71
C THR A 66 10.17 -9.52 1.84
N ALA A 67 9.38 -9.06 2.81
CA ALA A 67 9.17 -7.64 3.07
C ALA A 67 10.48 -6.93 3.39
N ASN A 68 11.35 -7.54 4.21
CA ASN A 68 12.65 -6.99 4.57
C ASN A 68 13.61 -6.91 3.38
N LYS A 69 13.65 -7.92 2.50
CA LYS A 69 14.48 -7.86 1.29
C LYS A 69 14.03 -6.73 0.36
N LEU A 70 12.74 -6.65 0.08
CA LEU A 70 12.17 -5.59 -0.77
C LEU A 70 12.43 -4.20 -0.19
N ALA A 71 12.19 -4.00 1.11
CA ALA A 71 12.46 -2.75 1.82
C ALA A 71 13.95 -2.38 1.80
N THR A 72 14.85 -3.35 2.02
CA THR A 72 16.31 -3.14 1.97
C THR A 72 16.74 -2.59 0.61
N GLU A 73 16.21 -3.15 -0.48
CA GLU A 73 16.57 -2.73 -1.83
C GLU A 73 15.95 -1.39 -2.24
N LEU A 74 14.77 -1.07 -1.72
CA LEU A 74 14.20 0.27 -1.81
C LEU A 74 15.05 1.31 -1.08
N LEU A 75 15.65 0.97 0.07
CA LEU A 75 16.50 1.84 0.87
C LEU A 75 17.95 1.92 0.41
N ARG A 76 18.44 0.98 -0.42
CA ARG A 76 19.83 0.94 -0.87
C ARG A 76 20.19 2.22 -1.63
N ASP A 77 21.14 3.00 -1.13
CA ASP A 77 21.53 4.31 -1.68
C ASP A 77 20.39 5.34 -1.67
N ALA A 78 19.34 5.14 -0.88
CA ALA A 78 18.28 6.14 -0.71
C ALA A 78 18.77 7.25 0.22
N THR A 79 18.53 8.49 -0.20
CA THR A 79 18.90 9.71 0.53
C THR A 79 17.66 10.40 1.07
N SER A 80 17.81 11.37 1.97
CA SER A 80 16.68 12.04 2.63
C SER A 80 15.88 12.99 1.74
N ASP A 81 16.41 13.37 0.58
CA ASP A 81 15.70 14.10 -0.46
C ASP A 81 14.83 13.19 -1.37
N MET A 82 15.02 11.87 -1.29
CA MET A 82 14.22 10.91 -2.06
C MET A 82 12.88 10.60 -1.41
N THR A 83 11.91 10.21 -2.24
CA THR A 83 10.62 9.68 -1.81
C THR A 83 10.41 8.27 -2.33
N ILE A 84 9.99 7.36 -1.44
CA ILE A 84 9.64 5.97 -1.73
C ILE A 84 8.12 5.82 -1.65
N GLY A 85 7.51 5.39 -2.75
CA GLY A 85 6.09 5.07 -2.85
C GLY A 85 5.85 3.57 -2.70
N VAL A 86 4.92 3.20 -1.83
CA VAL A 86 4.46 1.84 -1.61
C VAL A 86 3.00 1.76 -2.05
N VAL A 87 2.70 1.00 -3.10
CA VAL A 87 1.36 0.89 -3.68
C VAL A 87 0.84 -0.51 -3.47
N SER A 88 -0.20 -0.65 -2.64
CA SER A 88 -0.85 -1.93 -2.34
C SER A 88 0.08 -3.02 -1.74
N ALA A 89 1.19 -2.61 -1.11
CA ALA A 89 2.20 -3.52 -0.56
C ALA A 89 2.53 -3.19 0.92
N PRO A 90 1.56 -3.29 1.85
CA PRO A 90 1.65 -2.68 3.17
C PRO A 90 2.66 -3.40 4.07
N SER A 91 2.91 -4.70 3.86
CA SER A 91 3.97 -5.43 4.57
C SER A 91 5.36 -4.79 4.34
N VAL A 92 5.62 -4.29 3.11
CA VAL A 92 6.88 -3.60 2.78
C VAL A 92 6.94 -2.22 3.43
N PHE A 93 5.81 -1.50 3.50
CA PHE A 93 5.73 -0.23 4.23
C PHE A 93 6.04 -0.40 5.71
N VAL A 94 5.47 -1.42 6.36
CA VAL A 94 5.77 -1.74 7.77
C VAL A 94 7.25 -2.07 7.96
N ALA A 95 7.85 -2.86 7.06
CA ALA A 95 9.28 -3.15 7.08
C ALA A 95 10.13 -1.87 6.93
N LEU A 96 9.78 -0.98 6.00
CA LEU A 96 10.44 0.32 5.82
C LEU A 96 10.37 1.17 7.09
N LYS A 97 9.21 1.28 7.73
CA LYS A 97 9.04 2.02 8.99
C LYS A 97 9.91 1.46 10.11
N ASN A 98 9.95 0.13 10.27
CA ASN A 98 10.80 -0.53 11.26
C ASN A 98 12.29 -0.29 11.00
N MET A 99 12.75 -0.37 9.74
CA MET A 99 14.16 -0.14 9.37
C MET A 99 14.62 1.31 9.51
N LEU A 100 13.68 2.26 9.40
CA LEU A 100 13.95 3.70 9.51
C LEU A 100 13.72 4.24 10.93
N ARG A 101 13.14 3.45 11.84
CA ARG A 101 12.75 3.89 13.18
C ARG A 101 13.87 4.62 13.93
N ASP A 102 15.06 4.04 13.94
CA ASP A 102 16.18 4.50 14.76
C ASP A 102 17.07 5.54 14.05
N ARG A 103 16.70 5.97 12.82
CA ARG A 103 17.39 7.05 12.09
C ARG A 103 16.85 8.41 12.50
N SER A 104 17.59 9.48 12.28
CA SER A 104 17.05 10.83 12.41
C SER A 104 16.24 11.23 11.17
N ASP A 105 15.30 12.16 11.30
CA ASP A 105 14.37 12.50 10.21
C ASP A 105 15.08 13.18 9.01
N ASP A 106 16.22 13.82 9.23
CA ASP A 106 17.09 14.39 8.20
C ASP A 106 17.90 13.35 7.43
N GLU A 107 17.92 12.10 7.88
CA GLU A 107 18.60 10.96 7.24
C GLU A 107 17.64 10.00 6.52
N LYS A 108 16.32 10.14 6.72
CA LYS A 108 15.31 9.22 6.17
C LYS A 108 14.77 9.72 4.83
N PRO A 109 14.60 8.84 3.82
CA PRO A 109 13.76 9.17 2.69
C PRO A 109 12.30 9.35 3.15
N LYS A 110 11.54 10.15 2.41
CA LYS A 110 10.10 10.28 2.63
C LYS A 110 9.39 9.00 2.19
N LEU A 111 8.37 8.59 2.93
CA LEU A 111 7.52 7.46 2.56
C LEU A 111 6.13 7.94 2.14
N VAL A 112 5.53 7.22 1.20
CA VAL A 112 4.13 7.37 0.78
C VAL A 112 3.52 5.98 0.71
N LEU A 113 2.41 5.75 1.38
CA LEU A 113 1.63 4.52 1.31
C LEU A 113 0.32 4.80 0.57
N LEU A 114 0.09 4.11 -0.54
CA LEU A 114 -1.18 4.07 -1.25
C LEU A 114 -1.87 2.74 -0.94
N GLU A 115 -2.92 2.79 -0.14
CA GLU A 115 -3.65 1.59 0.30
C GLU A 115 -5.16 1.77 0.27
N HIS A 116 -5.87 0.67 -0.02
CA HIS A 116 -7.34 0.67 0.00
C HIS A 116 -7.87 0.59 1.45
N ASP A 117 -7.11 -0.08 2.31
CA ASP A 117 -7.52 -0.34 3.67
C ASP A 117 -7.33 0.87 4.58
N ASN A 118 -8.46 1.47 4.98
CA ASN A 118 -8.50 2.67 5.82
C ASN A 118 -7.88 2.47 7.21
N ARG A 119 -7.63 1.22 7.65
CA ARG A 119 -6.92 0.96 8.92
C ARG A 119 -5.50 1.49 8.89
N PHE A 120 -4.86 1.55 7.71
CA PHE A 120 -3.54 2.18 7.56
C PHE A 120 -3.57 3.70 7.71
N GLY A 121 -4.75 4.32 7.83
CA GLY A 121 -4.91 5.74 8.13
C GLY A 121 -4.35 6.19 9.49
N VAL A 122 -3.87 5.25 10.31
CA VAL A 122 -3.07 5.56 11.51
C VAL A 122 -1.71 6.17 11.16
N PHE A 123 -1.19 5.92 9.95
CA PHE A 123 0.08 6.46 9.49
C PHE A 123 -0.12 7.78 8.74
N SER A 124 0.72 8.78 9.03
CA SER A 124 0.69 10.08 8.36
C SER A 124 1.03 10.02 6.86
N GLU A 125 1.72 8.95 6.46
CA GLU A 125 2.19 8.68 5.10
C GLU A 125 1.11 8.01 4.22
N PHE A 126 -0.04 7.64 4.82
CA PHE A 126 -1.14 6.97 4.15
C PHE A 126 -1.97 7.92 3.28
N TYR A 127 -2.32 7.43 2.10
CA TYR A 127 -3.36 7.97 1.24
C TYR A 127 -4.28 6.83 0.81
N PHE A 128 -5.59 7.02 0.99
CA PHE A 128 -6.57 6.08 0.48
C PHE A 128 -6.43 5.97 -1.05
N TYR A 129 -6.32 4.73 -1.52
CA TYR A 129 -6.11 4.41 -2.93
C TYR A 129 -7.10 3.35 -3.39
N ASP A 130 -7.81 3.68 -4.45
CA ASP A 130 -8.68 2.77 -5.18
C ASP A 130 -8.13 2.65 -6.61
N PHE A 131 -7.68 1.45 -6.98
CA PHE A 131 -7.12 1.21 -8.31
C PHE A 131 -8.14 1.48 -9.43
N GLN A 132 -9.46 1.43 -9.16
CA GLN A 132 -10.49 1.80 -10.13
C GLN A 132 -10.44 3.31 -10.46
N GLN A 133 -9.87 4.11 -9.58
CA GLN A 133 -9.67 5.56 -9.71
C GLN A 133 -8.16 5.89 -9.62
N PRO A 134 -7.33 5.38 -10.55
CA PRO A 134 -5.87 5.26 -10.37
C PRO A 134 -5.13 6.58 -10.13
N VAL A 135 -5.69 7.71 -10.59
CA VAL A 135 -5.08 9.04 -10.45
C VAL A 135 -5.92 10.01 -9.62
N LYS A 136 -6.92 9.50 -8.88
CA LYS A 136 -7.66 10.30 -7.88
C LYS A 136 -6.82 10.40 -6.60
N LEU A 137 -5.68 11.06 -6.74
CA LEU A 137 -4.67 11.21 -5.71
C LEU A 137 -4.30 12.69 -5.57
N PRO A 138 -3.77 13.12 -4.40
CA PRO A 138 -3.33 14.49 -4.22
C PRO A 138 -2.30 14.93 -5.24
N GLY A 139 -2.51 16.09 -5.87
CA GLY A 139 -1.72 16.55 -7.01
C GLY A 139 -0.22 16.71 -6.74
N HIS A 140 0.20 16.88 -5.48
CA HIS A 140 1.60 16.99 -5.10
C HIS A 140 2.38 15.68 -5.25
N LEU A 141 1.71 14.53 -5.36
CA LEU A 141 2.34 13.23 -5.58
C LEU A 141 2.72 12.99 -7.05
N LYS A 142 2.19 13.79 -7.96
CA LYS A 142 2.41 13.62 -9.40
C LYS A 142 3.88 13.88 -9.74
N GLY A 143 4.55 12.87 -10.27
CA GLY A 143 5.95 12.99 -10.68
C GLY A 143 6.89 13.35 -9.54
N SER A 144 6.58 12.95 -8.30
CA SER A 144 7.36 13.30 -7.11
C SER A 144 8.11 12.10 -6.49
N ILE A 145 7.85 10.87 -6.96
CA ILE A 145 8.36 9.64 -6.33
C ILE A 145 9.59 9.13 -7.07
N ASP A 146 10.68 8.86 -6.34
CA ASP A 146 11.95 8.37 -6.87
C ASP A 146 11.97 6.85 -7.05
N ARG A 147 11.31 6.14 -6.13
CA ARG A 147 11.32 4.68 -6.07
C ARG A 147 9.93 4.18 -5.73
N VAL A 148 9.45 3.18 -6.46
CA VAL A 148 8.13 2.61 -6.23
C VAL A 148 8.22 1.10 -6.07
N ILE A 149 7.48 0.57 -5.10
CA ILE A 149 7.04 -0.82 -5.10
C ILE A 149 5.53 -0.86 -5.30
N CYS A 150 5.07 -1.79 -6.13
CA CYS A 150 3.66 -1.98 -6.42
C CYS A 150 3.29 -3.46 -6.38
N ASP A 151 2.22 -3.80 -5.65
CA ASP A 151 1.65 -5.14 -5.58
C ASP A 151 0.13 -5.08 -5.82
N PRO A 152 -0.32 -5.09 -7.09
CA PRO A 152 -1.73 -4.87 -7.39
C PRO A 152 -2.60 -6.04 -6.90
N PRO A 153 -3.77 -5.78 -6.28
CA PRO A 153 -4.54 -6.79 -5.55
C PRO A 153 -5.08 -7.93 -6.43
N PHE A 154 -5.34 -7.67 -7.72
CA PHE A 154 -5.96 -8.66 -8.60
C PHE A 154 -5.07 -9.05 -9.80
N LEU A 155 -5.09 -10.35 -10.13
CA LEU A 155 -4.47 -10.92 -11.32
C LEU A 155 -5.34 -10.73 -12.57
N SER A 156 -5.68 -9.48 -12.88
CA SER A 156 -6.48 -9.11 -14.05
C SER A 156 -5.82 -8.00 -14.87
N GLU A 157 -6.04 -8.02 -16.19
CA GLU A 157 -5.45 -7.01 -17.08
C GLU A 157 -5.86 -5.58 -16.70
N ASP A 158 -7.12 -5.38 -16.31
CA ASP A 158 -7.65 -4.09 -15.88
C ASP A 158 -6.94 -3.57 -14.61
N CYS A 159 -6.81 -4.41 -13.58
CA CYS A 159 -6.12 -4.07 -12.35
C CYS A 159 -4.64 -3.72 -12.60
N GLN A 160 -3.92 -4.58 -13.31
CA GLN A 160 -2.50 -4.37 -13.61
C GLN A 160 -2.27 -3.11 -14.46
N THR A 161 -3.14 -2.86 -15.45
CA THR A 161 -3.07 -1.67 -16.30
C THR A 161 -3.33 -0.39 -15.51
N LYS A 162 -4.32 -0.39 -14.61
CA LYS A 162 -4.64 0.75 -13.75
C LYS A 162 -3.56 1.01 -12.71
N ALA A 163 -3.02 -0.02 -12.07
CA ALA A 163 -1.86 0.12 -11.20
C ALA A 163 -0.65 0.71 -11.95
N ALA A 164 -0.38 0.26 -13.18
CA ALA A 164 0.67 0.83 -14.02
C ALA A 164 0.41 2.29 -14.45
N LEU A 165 -0.85 2.72 -14.57
CA LEU A 165 -1.20 4.12 -14.74
C LEU A 165 -0.82 4.93 -13.50
N THR A 166 -1.17 4.45 -12.30
CA THR A 166 -0.81 5.08 -11.01
C THR A 166 0.70 5.21 -10.87
N VAL A 167 1.44 4.11 -11.04
CA VAL A 167 2.91 4.09 -10.91
C VAL A 167 3.56 5.11 -11.84
N ARG A 168 3.18 5.13 -13.13
CA ARG A 168 3.73 6.11 -14.08
C ARG A 168 3.37 7.56 -13.74
N TRP A 169 2.22 7.78 -13.13
CA TRP A 169 1.80 9.12 -12.70
C TRP A 169 2.58 9.61 -11.47
N LEU A 170 2.96 8.71 -10.57
CA LEU A 170 3.76 8.99 -9.37
C LEU A 170 5.24 9.24 -9.68
N LEU A 171 5.82 8.43 -10.56
CA LEU A 171 7.26 8.41 -10.80
C LEU A 171 7.78 9.74 -11.35
N LYS A 172 8.87 10.24 -10.76
CA LYS A 172 9.63 11.37 -11.31
C LYS A 172 9.96 11.10 -12.78
N PRO A 173 9.93 12.14 -13.65
CA PRO A 173 10.36 12.01 -15.02
C PRO A 173 11.78 11.44 -15.09
N LYS A 174 12.04 10.64 -16.13
CA LYS A 174 13.40 10.17 -16.43
C LYS A 174 14.30 11.38 -16.64
N ASN A 175 15.40 11.45 -15.90
CA ASN A 175 16.50 12.36 -16.17
C ASN A 175 17.57 11.64 -16.99
N ALA A 176 18.45 12.40 -17.66
CA ALA A 176 19.44 11.87 -18.60
C ALA A 176 20.32 10.75 -17.99
N ASP A 177 20.59 10.82 -16.68
CA ASP A 177 21.55 9.94 -16.01
C ASP A 177 20.93 8.91 -15.06
N THR A 178 19.62 8.99 -14.76
CA THR A 178 18.98 8.10 -13.77
C THR A 178 17.53 7.77 -14.11
N LEU A 179 17.21 6.47 -14.12
CA LEU A 179 15.84 5.97 -14.14
C LEU A 179 15.31 5.83 -12.70
N PRO A 180 14.03 6.11 -12.44
CA PRO A 180 13.42 5.76 -11.16
C PRO A 180 13.48 4.24 -10.93
N ARG A 181 13.67 3.81 -9.68
CA ARG A 181 13.65 2.38 -9.34
C ARG A 181 12.21 1.91 -9.20
N LEU A 182 11.89 0.79 -9.83
CA LEU A 182 10.58 0.17 -9.78
C LEU A 182 10.72 -1.30 -9.41
N ILE A 183 9.92 -1.73 -8.46
CA ILE A 183 9.62 -3.13 -8.16
C ILE A 183 8.12 -3.32 -8.36
N VAL A 184 7.74 -4.38 -9.06
CA VAL A 184 6.36 -4.85 -9.15
C VAL A 184 6.36 -6.30 -8.73
N CYS A 185 5.49 -6.66 -7.79
CA CYS A 185 5.27 -8.04 -7.41
C CYS A 185 3.83 -8.39 -7.79
N THR A 186 3.64 -9.51 -8.46
CA THR A 186 2.32 -10.01 -8.88
C THR A 186 2.45 -11.47 -9.29
N GLY A 187 1.33 -12.11 -9.66
CA GLY A 187 1.33 -13.47 -10.15
C GLY A 187 2.14 -13.64 -11.44
N GLU A 188 2.90 -14.72 -11.50
CA GLU A 188 3.62 -15.26 -12.67
C GLU A 188 2.96 -15.02 -14.03
N ARG A 189 1.64 -15.26 -14.09
CA ARG A 189 0.82 -15.26 -15.30
C ARG A 189 0.61 -13.85 -15.87
N MET A 190 0.95 -12.83 -15.10
CA MET A 190 0.90 -11.44 -15.52
C MET A 190 2.22 -11.00 -16.18
N GLU A 191 3.25 -11.85 -16.27
CA GLU A 191 4.58 -11.52 -16.79
C GLU A 191 4.54 -10.74 -18.12
N ASP A 192 3.93 -11.31 -19.16
CA ASP A 192 3.84 -10.67 -20.48
C ASP A 192 3.21 -9.27 -20.42
N LEU A 193 2.19 -9.10 -19.57
CA LEU A 193 1.52 -7.83 -19.38
C LEU A 193 2.40 -6.83 -18.61
N ILE A 194 3.08 -7.25 -17.54
CA ILE A 194 3.99 -6.42 -16.76
C ILE A 194 5.15 -5.93 -17.64
N LEU A 195 5.79 -6.85 -18.37
CA LEU A 195 6.88 -6.53 -19.30
C LEU A 195 6.43 -5.53 -20.37
N LYS A 196 5.18 -5.64 -20.86
CA LYS A 196 4.59 -4.69 -21.80
C LYS A 196 4.30 -3.33 -21.17
N LEU A 197 3.62 -3.29 -20.03
CA LEU A 197 3.16 -2.06 -19.37
C LEU A 197 4.32 -1.17 -18.92
N TYR A 198 5.40 -1.78 -18.43
CA TYR A 198 6.56 -1.05 -17.90
C TYR A 198 7.79 -1.16 -18.80
N LYS A 199 7.62 -1.55 -20.07
CA LYS A 199 8.71 -1.65 -21.06
C LYS A 199 9.59 -0.39 -21.13
N ALA A 200 8.97 0.79 -21.06
CA ALA A 200 9.66 2.08 -21.11
C ALA A 200 10.59 2.32 -19.90
N LEU A 201 10.35 1.65 -18.77
CA LEU A 201 11.18 1.70 -17.57
C LEU A 201 12.25 0.60 -17.54
N GLY A 202 12.26 -0.30 -18.54
CA GLY A 202 13.21 -1.41 -18.62
C GLY A 202 12.95 -2.52 -17.59
N ILE A 203 11.69 -2.74 -17.19
CA ILE A 203 11.36 -3.79 -16.24
C ILE A 203 11.70 -5.17 -16.81
N LYS A 204 12.16 -6.07 -15.94
CA LYS A 204 12.46 -7.47 -16.23
C LYS A 204 12.06 -8.35 -15.06
N THR A 205 11.91 -9.64 -15.33
CA THR A 205 11.65 -10.65 -14.31
C THR A 205 12.93 -10.92 -13.52
N ALA A 206 12.86 -10.79 -12.21
CA ALA A 206 13.94 -11.10 -11.29
C ALA A 206 13.89 -12.58 -10.90
N ALA A 207 15.05 -13.16 -10.58
CA ALA A 207 15.14 -14.52 -10.06
C ALA A 207 14.68 -14.66 -8.60
N PHE A 208 14.32 -13.55 -7.95
CA PHE A 208 13.76 -13.57 -6.59
C PHE A 208 12.28 -13.90 -6.61
N GLU A 209 11.90 -14.83 -5.74
CA GLU A 209 10.53 -15.33 -5.58
C GLU A 209 9.94 -14.84 -4.24
N PRO A 210 9.02 -13.86 -4.26
CA PRO A 210 8.34 -13.39 -3.06
C PRO A 210 7.54 -14.49 -2.37
N LYS A 211 7.53 -14.49 -1.04
CA LYS A 211 6.76 -15.43 -0.22
C LYS A 211 5.76 -14.70 0.67
N HIS A 212 4.66 -15.36 0.98
CA HIS A 212 3.57 -14.82 1.82
C HIS A 212 3.47 -15.58 3.14
N THR A 213 3.07 -14.90 4.21
CA THR A 213 3.02 -15.43 5.58
C THR A 213 2.11 -16.65 5.71
N ARG A 214 0.94 -16.62 5.06
CA ARG A 214 -0.04 -17.71 5.09
C ARG A 214 0.02 -18.64 3.88
N GLY A 215 1.06 -18.48 3.05
CA GLY A 215 1.16 -19.12 1.75
C GLY A 215 0.17 -18.55 0.74
N LEU A 216 0.51 -18.67 -0.54
CA LEU A 216 -0.35 -18.32 -1.66
C LEU A 216 -0.30 -19.49 -2.64
N SER A 217 -1.44 -19.92 -3.18
CA SER A 217 -1.46 -21.02 -4.15
C SER A 217 -0.93 -20.63 -5.54
N ASN A 218 -0.94 -19.33 -5.87
CA ASN A 218 -0.40 -18.83 -7.13
C ASN A 218 1.12 -18.64 -7.01
N GLU A 219 1.84 -18.95 -8.08
CA GLU A 219 3.24 -18.56 -8.20
C GLU A 219 3.33 -17.04 -8.31
N PHE A 220 4.24 -16.44 -7.55
CA PHE A 220 4.40 -15.00 -7.46
C PHE A 220 5.81 -14.62 -7.89
N TYR A 221 5.93 -13.66 -8.81
CA TYR A 221 7.20 -13.18 -9.32
C TYR A 221 7.48 -11.75 -8.87
N CYS A 222 8.77 -11.45 -8.76
CA CYS A 222 9.27 -10.10 -8.64
C CYS A 222 9.72 -9.60 -10.02
N TYR A 223 9.26 -8.42 -10.41
CA TYR A 223 9.69 -7.72 -11.61
C TYR A 223 10.36 -6.41 -11.18
N ALA A 224 11.56 -6.15 -11.67
CA ALA A 224 12.32 -4.95 -11.31
C ALA A 224 13.02 -4.36 -12.53
N ASN A 225 13.39 -3.08 -12.46
CA ASN A 225 14.22 -2.44 -13.48
C ASN A 225 15.69 -2.25 -13.05
N PHE A 226 16.11 -2.90 -11.97
CA PHE A 226 17.49 -2.98 -11.52
C PHE A 226 17.80 -4.36 -10.91
N GLU A 227 19.06 -4.79 -11.00
CA GLU A 227 19.60 -5.92 -10.22
C GLU A 227 20.13 -5.42 -8.88
N CYS A 228 20.25 -6.33 -7.92
CA CYS A 228 20.78 -6.02 -6.61
C CYS A 228 21.36 -7.28 -5.95
N PRO A 229 21.99 -7.17 -4.77
CA PRO A 229 22.50 -8.36 -4.06
C PRO A 229 21.44 -9.42 -3.73
N ASN A 230 20.16 -9.04 -3.65
CA ASN A 230 19.07 -9.97 -3.40
C ASN A 230 18.49 -10.61 -4.67
N TRP A 231 18.78 -10.10 -5.87
CA TRP A 231 18.33 -10.69 -7.13
C TRP A 231 19.13 -10.27 -8.37
N ASN A 232 19.28 -11.23 -9.28
CA ASN A 232 19.67 -11.02 -10.67
C ASN A 232 18.47 -11.27 -11.59
N TRP A 233 18.64 -11.08 -12.90
CA TRP A 233 17.61 -11.46 -13.88
C TRP A 233 17.38 -12.97 -13.92
N ARG A 234 16.13 -13.35 -14.16
CA ARG A 234 15.75 -14.73 -14.50
C ARG A 234 16.18 -15.10 -15.91
#